data_AF-A0A1C5CTC0-F1
#
_entry.id   AF-A0A1C5CTC0-F1
#
_cell.length_a   1.000
_cell.length_b   1.000
_cell.length_c   1.000
_cell.angle_alpha   90.00
_cell.angle_beta   90.00
_cell.angle_gamma   90.00
#
_symmetry.space_group_name_H-M   'P 1'
#
loop_
_entity.id
_entity.type
_entity.pdbx_description
1 polymer ?
#
loop_
_entity_poly.entity_id
_entity_poly.type
_entity_poly.pdbx_seq_one_letter_code
_entity_poly.pdbx_strand_id
1 'polypeptide(L)'
;MLQNWVFLPDGRQVAGNRILRGKAARQIGAELAARVAARALDASRMEVGGNPIYTVTPEPADSDHLFSAAMEVLADPALTPESCATTRYLLFQAPRAKKGSDAVTRTYTVAVGAGLLGTDAPALPADIDLRCYVLGQETAPRTAVSNPGA
;
A
#
# COMPACT_ATOMS: atom_id res chain seq x y z
N MET A 1 14.62 -7.99 6.39
CA MET A 1 13.20 -7.78 6.04
C MET A 1 12.81 -6.44 6.60
N LEU A 2 12.02 -5.66 5.86
CA LEU A 2 11.38 -4.44 6.36
C LEU A 2 9.89 -4.72 6.47
N GLN A 3 9.33 -4.67 7.67
CA GLN A 3 7.90 -4.80 7.92
C GLN A 3 7.33 -3.40 8.14
N ASN A 4 6.29 -3.04 7.40
CA ASN A 4 5.52 -1.84 7.73
C ASN A 4 4.54 -2.22 8.83
N TRP A 5 4.72 -1.63 10.02
CA TRP A 5 3.74 -1.71 11.10
C TRP A 5 2.85 -0.49 11.02
N VAL A 6 1.54 -0.70 11.07
CA VAL A 6 0.54 0.33 10.85
C VAL A 6 -0.30 0.47 12.11
N PHE A 7 -0.42 1.69 12.61
CA PHE A 7 -1.34 2.03 13.69
C PHE A 7 -2.70 2.39 13.10
N LEU A 8 -3.73 1.69 13.56
CA LEU A 8 -5.11 1.97 13.21
C LEU A 8 -5.66 3.12 14.08
N PRO A 9 -6.77 3.78 13.67
CA PRO A 9 -7.39 4.85 14.44
C PRO A 9 -7.79 4.45 15.88
N ASP A 10 -8.11 3.17 16.10
CA ASP A 10 -8.44 2.62 17.41
C ASP A 10 -7.21 2.33 18.30
N GLY A 11 -6.01 2.67 17.83
CA GLY A 11 -4.74 2.47 18.53
C GLY A 11 -4.13 1.08 18.37
N ARG A 12 -4.81 0.13 17.71
CA ARG A 12 -4.21 -1.19 17.42
C ARG A 12 -3.07 -1.05 16.42
N GLN A 13 -2.09 -1.94 16.56
CA GLN A 13 -1.01 -2.09 15.58
C GLN A 13 -1.25 -3.35 14.74
N VAL A 14 -1.19 -3.20 13.43
CA VAL A 14 -1.42 -4.27 12.45
C VAL A 14 -0.23 -4.37 11.49
N ALA A 15 0.07 -5.58 11.04
CA ALA A 15 1.12 -5.79 10.05
C ALA A 15 0.63 -5.37 8.65
N GLY A 16 1.30 -4.39 8.04
CA GLY A 16 1.12 -4.02 6.65
C GLY A 16 1.95 -4.88 5.69
N ASN A 17 2.20 -4.34 4.51
CA ASN A 17 3.10 -4.95 3.54
C ASN A 17 4.55 -5.00 4.04
N ARG A 18 5.34 -5.88 3.44
CA ARG A 18 6.75 -6.06 3.79
C ARG A 18 7.65 -6.17 2.57
N ILE A 19 8.89 -5.72 2.73
CA ILE A 19 9.94 -5.85 1.73
C ILE A 19 10.92 -6.94 2.17
N LEU A 20 11.05 -7.97 1.33
CA LEU A 20 12.02 -9.04 1.50
C LEU A 20 13.25 -8.76 0.64
N ARG A 21 14.43 -9.05 1.21
CA ARG A 21 15.74 -8.96 0.54
C ARG A 21 16.62 -10.12 0.98
N GLY A 22 17.69 -10.38 0.23
CA GLY A 22 18.69 -11.39 0.59
C GLY A 22 18.10 -12.80 0.71
N LYS A 23 18.41 -13.51 1.80
CA LYS A 23 17.97 -14.91 2.01
C LYS A 23 16.44 -15.07 1.94
N ALA A 24 15.69 -14.18 2.58
CA ALA A 24 14.23 -14.25 2.59
C ALA A 24 13.62 -14.04 1.20
N ALA A 25 14.18 -13.12 0.41
CA ALA A 25 13.74 -12.89 -0.96
C ALA A 25 14.04 -14.10 -1.86
N ARG A 26 15.23 -14.70 -1.74
CA ARG A 26 15.60 -15.90 -2.50
C ARG A 26 14.67 -17.08 -2.19
N GLN A 27 14.33 -17.28 -0.91
CA GLN A 27 13.42 -18.34 -0.50
C GLN A 27 12.02 -18.16 -1.12
N ILE A 28 11.41 -16.99 -0.97
CA ILE A 28 10.09 -16.73 -1.55
C ILE A 28 10.11 -16.78 -3.09
N GLY A 29 11.19 -16.34 -3.72
CA GLY A 29 11.38 -16.47 -5.16
C GLY A 29 11.34 -17.92 -5.62
N ALA A 30 12.07 -18.82 -4.94
CA ALA A 30 12.06 -20.25 -5.21
C ALA A 30 10.67 -20.87 -5.00
N GLU A 31 9.97 -20.52 -3.91
CA GLU A 31 8.61 -20.98 -3.63
C GLU A 31 7.60 -20.48 -4.69
N LEU A 32 7.75 -19.25 -5.18
CA LEU A 32 6.91 -18.71 -6.25
C LEU A 32 7.15 -19.45 -7.57
N ALA A 33 8.41 -19.68 -7.94
CA ALA A 33 8.76 -20.43 -9.15
C ALA A 33 8.23 -21.87 -9.10
N ALA A 34 8.38 -22.55 -7.96
CA ALA A 34 7.82 -23.88 -7.74
C ALA A 34 6.30 -23.89 -7.89
N ARG A 35 5.58 -22.91 -7.32
CA ARG A 35 4.12 -22.79 -7.46
C ARG A 35 3.66 -22.53 -8.89
N VAL A 36 4.42 -21.76 -9.67
CA VAL A 36 4.12 -21.50 -11.09
C VAL A 36 4.34 -22.76 -11.91
N ALA A 37 5.47 -23.45 -11.72
CA ALA A 37 5.78 -24.72 -12.37
C ALA A 37 4.73 -25.79 -12.05
N ALA A 38 4.29 -25.89 -10.79
CA ALA A 38 3.23 -26.83 -10.37
C ALA A 38 1.87 -26.58 -11.05
N ARG A 39 1.66 -25.38 -11.61
CA ARG A 39 0.47 -25.03 -12.42
C ARG A 39 0.67 -25.26 -13.92
N ALA A 40 1.76 -25.92 -14.32
CA ALA A 40 2.18 -26.08 -15.70
C ALA A 40 2.34 -24.76 -16.48
N LEU A 41 2.64 -23.67 -15.76
CA LEU A 41 2.94 -22.37 -16.34
C LEU A 41 4.46 -22.20 -16.50
N ASP A 42 4.87 -21.41 -17.49
CA ASP A 42 6.28 -21.13 -17.75
C ASP A 42 6.89 -20.26 -16.63
N ALA A 43 7.69 -20.90 -15.78
CA ALA A 43 8.45 -20.26 -14.71
C ALA A 43 9.83 -19.75 -15.17
N SER A 44 10.28 -20.07 -16.39
CA SER A 44 11.64 -19.73 -16.87
C SER A 44 11.86 -18.22 -17.01
N ARG A 45 10.76 -17.47 -17.17
CA ARG A 45 10.77 -16.00 -17.28
C ARG A 45 10.71 -15.29 -15.93
N MET A 46 10.75 -16.03 -14.83
CA MET A 46 10.73 -15.44 -13.50
C MET A 46 12.13 -15.01 -13.06
N GLU A 47 12.25 -13.74 -12.68
CA GLU A 47 13.48 -13.16 -12.14
C GLU A 47 13.69 -13.63 -10.68
N VAL A 48 14.27 -14.82 -10.51
CA VAL A 48 14.56 -15.42 -9.19
C VAL A 48 16.05 -15.38 -8.81
N GLY A 49 16.93 -15.02 -9.75
CA GLY A 49 18.38 -14.93 -9.56
C GLY A 49 18.88 -13.62 -8.96
N GLY A 50 20.18 -13.55 -8.66
CA GLY A 50 20.86 -12.32 -8.20
C GLY A 50 20.45 -11.87 -6.80
N ASN A 51 20.12 -10.58 -6.67
CA ASN A 51 19.73 -9.93 -5.41
C ASN A 51 18.26 -9.48 -5.47
N PRO A 52 17.30 -10.42 -5.45
CA PRO A 52 15.90 -10.08 -5.62
C PRO A 52 15.36 -9.26 -4.44
N ILE A 53 14.43 -8.38 -4.76
CA ILE A 53 13.59 -7.65 -3.81
C ILE A 53 12.15 -8.05 -4.09
N TYR A 54 11.45 -8.55 -3.07
CA TYR A 54 10.04 -8.90 -3.19
C TYR A 54 9.22 -8.06 -2.22
N THR A 55 8.07 -7.57 -2.69
CA THR A 55 7.01 -7.07 -1.83
C THR A 55 6.08 -8.24 -1.49
N VAL A 56 5.69 -8.32 -0.22
CA VAL A 56 4.71 -9.30 0.25
C VAL A 56 3.59 -8.51 0.90
N THR A 57 2.36 -8.79 0.46
CA THR A 57 1.15 -8.22 1.02
C THR A 57 0.93 -8.74 2.44
N PRO A 58 0.20 -8.01 3.30
CA PRO A 58 -0.16 -8.53 4.62
C PRO A 58 -1.01 -9.79 4.52
N GLU A 59 -1.16 -10.48 5.66
CA GLU A 59 -2.12 -11.57 5.79
C GLU A 59 -3.55 -11.06 5.52
N PRO A 60 -4.48 -11.91 5.04
CA PRO A 60 -5.83 -11.47 4.67
C PRO A 60 -6.57 -10.72 5.79
N ALA A 61 -6.49 -11.21 7.04
CA ALA A 61 -7.15 -10.58 8.18
C ALA A 61 -6.60 -9.17 8.48
N ASP A 62 -5.28 -8.99 8.38
CA ASP A 62 -4.63 -7.69 8.55
C ASP A 62 -5.00 -6.75 7.40
N SER A 63 -5.05 -7.26 6.17
CA SER A 63 -5.54 -6.52 5.01
C SER A 63 -6.99 -6.04 5.20
N ASP A 64 -7.87 -6.89 5.74
CA ASP A 64 -9.26 -6.52 6.03
C ASP A 64 -9.36 -5.42 7.11
N HIS A 65 -8.55 -5.52 8.17
CA HIS A 65 -8.48 -4.48 9.20
C HIS A 65 -8.00 -3.13 8.65
N LEU A 66 -6.92 -3.15 7.87
CA LEU A 66 -6.36 -1.96 7.24
C LEU A 66 -7.36 -1.30 6.28
N PHE A 67 -8.04 -2.10 5.45
CA PHE A 67 -9.07 -1.61 4.54
C PHE A 67 -10.26 -1.01 5.30
N SER A 68 -10.75 -1.69 6.34
CA SER A 68 -11.87 -1.20 7.15
C SER A 68 -11.53 0.13 7.83
N ALA A 69 -10.34 0.24 8.43
CA ALA A 69 -9.85 1.49 9.00
C ALA A 69 -9.75 2.61 7.96
N ALA A 70 -9.33 2.30 6.72
CA ALA A 70 -9.32 3.28 5.65
C ALA A 70 -10.73 3.80 5.32
N MET A 71 -11.72 2.91 5.28
CA MET A 71 -13.12 3.31 5.04
C MET A 71 -13.68 4.13 6.20
N GLU A 72 -13.35 3.78 7.44
CA GLU A 72 -13.75 4.55 8.62
C GLU A 72 -13.20 5.98 8.59
N VAL A 73 -11.91 6.15 8.24
CA VAL A 73 -11.31 7.49 8.10
C VAL A 73 -12.00 8.29 6.99
N LEU A 74 -12.32 7.67 5.85
CA LEU A 74 -13.03 8.36 4.76
C LEU A 74 -14.48 8.72 5.10
N ALA A 75 -15.11 7.96 5.99
CA ALA A 75 -16.48 8.21 6.43
C ALA A 75 -16.56 9.26 7.55
N ASP A 76 -15.43 9.70 8.11
CA ASP A 76 -15.40 10.69 9.17
C ASP A 76 -15.88 12.06 8.65
N PRO A 77 -16.94 12.66 9.24
CA PRO A 77 -17.39 14.00 8.86
C PRO A 77 -16.34 15.09 9.12
N ALA A 78 -15.32 14.83 9.93
CA ALA A 78 -14.18 15.72 10.18
C ALA A 78 -12.96 15.39 9.32
N LEU A 79 -13.14 14.70 8.17
CA LEU A 79 -12.07 14.38 7.23
C LEU A 79 -11.26 15.64 6.87
N THR A 80 -9.94 15.50 6.94
CA THR A 80 -8.96 16.52 6.56
C THR A 80 -8.11 16.03 5.38
N PRO A 81 -7.39 16.93 4.68
CA PRO A 81 -6.43 16.51 3.66
C PRO A 81 -5.37 15.52 4.18
N GLU A 82 -4.88 15.71 5.41
CA GLU A 82 -3.87 14.84 6.04
C GLU A 82 -4.43 13.44 6.35
N SER A 83 -5.65 13.37 6.87
CA SER A 83 -6.32 12.10 7.16
C SER A 83 -6.71 11.39 5.86
N CYS A 84 -7.12 12.12 4.82
CA CYS A 84 -7.31 11.57 3.47
C CYS A 84 -6.00 11.00 2.89
N ALA A 85 -4.87 11.68 3.07
CA ALA A 85 -3.55 11.17 2.67
C ALA A 85 -3.15 9.92 3.48
N THR A 86 -3.54 9.86 4.75
CA THR A 86 -3.33 8.69 5.62
C THR A 86 -4.16 7.49 5.15
N THR A 87 -5.42 7.69 4.75
CA THR A 87 -6.26 6.64 4.13
C THR A 87 -5.55 5.98 2.96
N ARG A 88 -4.91 6.77 2.10
CA ARG A 88 -4.15 6.21 0.98
C ARG A 88 -3.05 5.27 1.44
N TYR A 89 -2.30 5.64 2.48
CA TYR A 89 -1.30 4.74 3.07
C TYR A 89 -1.95 3.43 3.53
N LEU A 90 -3.08 3.48 4.25
CA LEU A 90 -3.81 2.28 4.69
C LEU A 90 -4.23 1.39 3.52
N LEU A 91 -4.82 1.96 2.47
CA LEU A 91 -5.24 1.23 1.26
C LEU A 91 -4.07 0.62 0.50
N PHE A 92 -2.93 1.31 0.49
CA PHE A 92 -1.71 0.81 -0.12
C PHE A 92 -1.09 -0.36 0.66
N GLN A 93 -1.25 -0.36 1.99
CA GLN A 93 -0.88 -1.49 2.83
C GLN A 93 -1.85 -2.66 2.68
N ALA A 94 -3.07 -2.45 2.18
CA ALA A 94 -4.16 -3.43 2.05
C ALA A 94 -4.58 -3.73 0.59
N PRO A 95 -3.67 -4.17 -0.29
CA PRO A 95 -4.03 -4.44 -1.68
C PRO A 95 -5.06 -5.59 -1.77
N ARG A 96 -6.20 -5.31 -2.41
CA ARG A 96 -7.30 -6.29 -2.61
C ARG A 96 -7.12 -7.19 -3.84
N ALA A 97 -6.21 -6.81 -4.73
CA ALA A 97 -5.95 -7.52 -5.98
C ALA A 97 -4.45 -7.82 -6.12
N LYS A 98 -4.14 -8.96 -6.75
CA LYS A 98 -2.76 -9.38 -7.01
C LYS A 98 -2.02 -8.46 -7.99
N LYS A 99 -2.75 -7.81 -8.91
CA LYS A 99 -2.20 -6.91 -9.93
C LYS A 99 -3.03 -5.64 -9.99
N GLY A 100 -2.37 -4.51 -10.23
CA GLY A 100 -3.03 -3.22 -10.45
C GLY A 100 -3.58 -2.55 -9.19
N SER A 101 -3.32 -3.10 -8.00
CA SER A 101 -3.72 -2.51 -6.71
C SER A 101 -3.28 -1.05 -6.60
N ASP A 102 -2.06 -0.75 -7.04
CA ASP A 102 -1.46 0.58 -6.88
C ASP A 102 -2.18 1.61 -7.74
N ALA A 103 -2.50 1.24 -8.99
CA ALA A 103 -3.28 2.08 -9.89
C ALA A 103 -4.71 2.29 -9.35
N VAL A 104 -5.36 1.22 -8.88
CA VAL A 104 -6.72 1.29 -8.31
C VAL A 104 -6.73 2.17 -7.06
N THR A 105 -5.82 1.97 -6.11
CA THR A 105 -5.70 2.78 -4.89
C THR A 105 -5.47 4.25 -5.24
N ARG A 106 -4.59 4.54 -6.19
CA ARG A 106 -4.33 5.92 -6.63
C ARG A 106 -5.55 6.58 -7.24
N THR A 107 -6.19 5.93 -8.22
CA THR A 107 -7.39 6.47 -8.87
C THR A 107 -8.54 6.65 -7.88
N TYR A 108 -8.75 5.66 -7.00
CA TYR A 108 -9.78 5.71 -5.97
C TYR A 108 -9.57 6.87 -5.01
N THR A 109 -8.37 7.01 -4.44
CA THR A 109 -8.06 8.07 -3.46
C THR A 109 -8.12 9.47 -4.05
N VAL A 110 -7.72 9.66 -5.31
CA VAL A 110 -7.89 10.94 -6.01
C VAL A 110 -9.38 11.26 -6.21
N ALA A 111 -10.17 10.31 -6.72
CA ALA A 111 -11.59 10.52 -6.99
C ALA A 111 -12.39 10.79 -5.71
N VAL A 112 -12.17 9.99 -4.67
CA VAL A 112 -12.85 10.15 -3.38
C VAL A 112 -12.38 11.43 -2.68
N GLY A 113 -11.08 11.72 -2.68
CA GLY A 113 -10.56 12.97 -2.12
C GLY A 113 -11.16 14.20 -2.79
N ALA A 114 -11.23 14.22 -4.12
CA ALA A 114 -11.89 15.31 -4.85
C ALA A 114 -13.39 15.42 -4.52
N GLY A 115 -14.09 14.30 -4.34
CA GLY A 115 -15.51 14.29 -3.98
C GLY A 115 -15.79 14.77 -2.55
N LEU A 116 -14.93 14.43 -1.59
CA LEU A 116 -15.13 14.73 -0.17
C LEU A 116 -14.52 16.07 0.26
N LEU A 117 -13.39 16.47 -0.34
CA LEU A 117 -12.62 17.65 0.05
C LEU A 117 -12.65 18.77 -1.00
N GLY A 118 -13.18 18.52 -2.19
CA GLY A 118 -13.24 19.54 -3.26
C GLY A 118 -11.87 20.09 -3.61
N THR A 119 -11.72 21.42 -3.55
CA THR A 119 -10.46 22.13 -3.83
C THR A 119 -9.35 21.83 -2.83
N ASP A 120 -9.72 21.39 -1.62
CA ASP A 120 -8.77 21.09 -0.54
C ASP A 120 -8.18 19.67 -0.66
N ALA A 121 -8.61 18.91 -1.68
CA ALA A 121 -8.08 17.58 -1.94
C ALA A 121 -6.56 17.63 -2.20
N PRO A 122 -5.76 16.79 -1.51
CA PRO A 122 -4.31 16.83 -1.64
C PRO A 122 -3.84 16.33 -3.01
N ALA A 123 -2.88 17.03 -3.60
CA ALA A 123 -2.21 16.55 -4.79
C ALA A 123 -1.28 15.38 -4.42
N LEU A 124 -1.28 14.34 -5.27
CA LEU A 124 -0.45 13.15 -5.07
C LEU A 124 0.82 13.23 -5.93
N PRO A 125 2.02 13.21 -5.31
CA PRO A 125 3.27 13.06 -6.05
C PRO A 125 3.30 11.81 -6.93
N ALA A 126 4.10 11.83 -8.01
CA ALA A 126 4.23 10.67 -8.89
C ALA A 126 4.85 9.42 -8.20
N ASP A 127 5.67 9.64 -7.17
CA ASP A 127 6.41 8.61 -6.43
C ASP A 127 5.72 8.16 -5.13
N ILE A 128 4.49 8.61 -4.91
CA ILE A 128 3.72 8.46 -3.66
C ILE A 128 3.51 6.99 -3.25
N ASP A 129 3.44 6.07 -4.22
CA ASP A 129 3.33 4.62 -3.98
C ASP A 129 4.62 4.04 -3.37
N LEU A 130 5.78 4.46 -3.91
CA LEU A 130 7.06 4.05 -3.38
C LEU A 130 7.27 4.58 -1.96
N ARG A 131 6.80 5.80 -1.67
CA ARG A 131 6.86 6.39 -0.32
C ARG A 131 6.10 5.56 0.70
N CYS A 132 4.91 5.04 0.36
CA CYS A 132 4.15 4.14 1.22
C CYS A 132 4.87 2.82 1.53
N TYR A 133 5.79 2.38 0.66
CA TYR A 133 6.61 1.20 0.92
C TYR A 133 7.79 1.45 1.87
N VAL A 134 8.37 2.65 1.85
CA VAL A 134 9.71 2.90 2.42
C VAL A 134 9.76 3.93 3.55
N LEU A 135 8.85 4.89 3.59
CA LEU A 135 8.91 6.05 4.49
C LEU A 135 8.01 5.93 5.73
N GLY A 136 7.34 4.79 5.94
CA GLY A 136 6.48 4.59 7.11
C GLY A 136 5.19 5.43 7.12
N GLN A 137 4.33 5.17 8.11
CA GLN A 137 3.00 5.78 8.22
C GLN A 137 3.08 7.26 8.60
N GLU A 138 4.06 7.64 9.41
CA GLU A 138 4.26 8.98 9.95
C GLU A 138 4.52 10.04 8.87
N THR A 139 4.98 9.61 7.70
CA THR A 139 5.21 10.49 6.55
C THR A 139 3.99 10.62 5.65
N ALA A 140 3.02 9.70 5.72
CA ALA A 140 1.81 9.72 4.91
C ALA A 140 1.09 11.09 4.90
N PRO A 141 0.76 11.71 6.06
CA PRO A 141 0.07 13.00 6.07
C PRO A 141 0.90 14.14 5.46
N ARG A 142 2.23 14.03 5.46
CA ARG A 142 3.16 15.08 4.99
C ARG A 142 3.54 14.95 3.52
N THR A 143 3.15 13.85 2.88
CA THR A 143 3.46 13.57 1.47
C THR A 143 2.40 14.10 0.50
N ALA A 144 1.28 14.58 1.03
CA ALA A 144 0.31 15.39 0.32
C ALA A 144 0.92 16.78 0.06
N VAL A 145 0.90 17.22 -1.21
CA VAL A 145 1.26 18.60 -1.55
C VAL A 145 -0.03 19.41 -1.55
N SER A 146 -0.04 20.55 -0.87
CA SER A 146 -1.12 21.53 -0.99
C SER A 146 -1.28 21.89 -2.46
N ASN A 147 -2.51 21.86 -2.96
CA ASN A 147 -2.79 22.15 -4.35
C ASN A 147 -2.45 23.63 -4.63
N PRO A 148 -1.45 23.95 -5.47
CA PRO A 148 -0.95 25.32 -5.60
C PRO A 148 -1.83 26.22 -6.47
N GLY A 149 -3.13 25.93 -6.59
CA GLY A 149 -4.05 26.65 -7.45
C GLY A 149 -5.50 26.46 -7.03
N ALA A 150 -5.92 27.25 -6.05
CA ALA A 150 -7.29 27.70 -5.84
C ALA A 150 -7.25 29.22 -5.65
#